data_AF-A0A1F6R080-F1
#
_entry.id   AF-A0A1F6R080-F1
#
_cell.length_a   1.000
_cell.length_b   1.000
_cell.length_c   1.000
_cell.angle_alpha   90.00
_cell.angle_beta   90.00
_cell.angle_gamma   90.00
#
_symmetry.space_group_name_H-M   'P 1'
#
loop_
_entity.id
_entity.type
_entity.pdbx_description
1 polymer ?
#
loop_
_entity_poly.entity_id
_entity_poly.type
_entity_poly.pdbx_seq_one_letter_code
_entity_poly.pdbx_strand_id
1 'polypeptide(L)'
;MDKKSKIFFLVFFLLIVGSVAATYYRYVVARDYIIQSETDCDPYTEACFVYVCDPEAGEECTGDPIEDTSYYKLINRNAKHIPLCDPSDENCEALICPLDEVDCTVTLCDPVTAEENGVECSDPVAYSLENPIEEEEVLDEEGGAVDVPESDVPAGETVQDGTSVENMGDGGNVVPKN
;
A
#
# COMPACT_ATOMS: atom_id res chain seq x y z
N MET A 1 45.29 1.25 44.06
CA MET A 1 43.91 0.73 44.02
C MET A 1 43.85 -0.49 44.92
N ASP A 2 43.09 -0.42 46.02
CA ASP A 2 42.93 -1.56 46.92
C ASP A 2 42.35 -2.76 46.18
N LYS A 3 42.68 -3.98 46.63
CA LYS A 3 42.18 -5.23 46.00
C LYS A 3 40.66 -5.24 45.84
N LYS A 4 39.95 -4.65 46.82
CA LYS A 4 38.49 -4.48 46.82
C LYS A 4 38.01 -3.55 45.70
N SER A 5 38.65 -2.39 45.53
CA SER A 5 38.33 -1.45 44.46
C SER A 5 38.62 -2.06 43.09
N LYS A 6 39.72 -2.80 42.93
CA LYS A 6 40.06 -3.46 41.65
C LYS A 6 39.02 -4.50 41.23
N ILE A 7 38.49 -5.28 42.18
CA ILE A 7 37.41 -6.24 41.93
C ILE A 7 36.12 -5.53 41.52
N PHE A 8 35.76 -4.45 42.20
CA PHE A 8 34.58 -3.65 41.84
C PHE A 8 34.68 -3.11 40.41
N PHE A 9 35.81 -2.52 40.02
CA PHE A 9 36.00 -2.02 38.66
C PHE A 9 36.00 -3.13 37.61
N LEU A 10 36.52 -4.32 37.92
CA LEU A 10 36.48 -5.46 37.00
C LEU A 10 35.04 -5.94 36.78
N VAL A 11 34.26 -6.09 37.85
CA VAL A 11 32.84 -6.49 37.75
C VAL A 11 32.05 -5.42 37.00
N PHE A 12 32.26 -4.14 37.31
CA PHE A 12 31.61 -3.04 36.62
C PHE A 12 31.93 -3.02 35.12
N PHE A 13 33.19 -3.23 34.75
CA PHE A 13 33.60 -3.33 33.34
C PHE A 13 32.95 -4.53 32.65
N LEU A 14 32.90 -5.70 33.29
CA LEU A 14 32.23 -6.88 32.73
C LEU A 14 30.72 -6.65 32.53
N LEU A 15 30.06 -5.93 33.44
CA LEU A 15 28.66 -5.57 33.28
C LEU A 15 28.44 -4.64 32.09
N ILE A 16 29.31 -3.65 31.90
CA ILE A 16 29.25 -2.75 30.73
C ILE A 16 29.46 -3.55 29.45
N VAL A 17 30.53 -4.34 29.36
CA VAL A 17 30.81 -5.15 28.17
C VAL A 17 29.70 -6.16 27.90
N GLY A 18 29.16 -6.79 28.94
CA GLY A 18 28.03 -7.71 28.82
C GLY A 18 26.77 -7.03 28.30
N SER A 19 26.46 -5.82 28.79
CA SER A 19 25.33 -5.02 28.32
C SER A 19 25.48 -4.61 26.85
N VAL A 20 26.66 -4.13 26.47
CA VAL A 20 26.96 -3.75 25.07
C VAL A 20 26.89 -4.98 24.17
N ALA A 21 27.47 -6.11 24.56
CA ALA A 21 27.43 -7.34 23.78
C ALA A 21 26.00 -7.88 23.60
N ALA A 22 25.17 -7.85 24.65
CA ALA A 22 23.78 -8.26 24.57
C ALA A 22 22.97 -7.36 23.63
N THR A 23 23.21 -6.05 23.70
CA THR A 23 22.54 -5.06 22.83
C THR A 23 22.98 -5.22 21.37
N TYR A 24 24.28 -5.40 21.13
CA TYR A 24 24.83 -5.66 19.80
C TYR A 24 24.26 -6.94 19.19
N TYR A 25 24.18 -8.02 19.99
CA TYR A 25 23.57 -9.26 19.55
C TYR A 25 22.10 -9.05 19.14
N ARG A 26 21.31 -8.32 19.93
CA ARG A 26 19.89 -8.10 19.64
C ARG A 26 19.67 -7.32 18.34
N TYR A 27 20.35 -6.19 18.16
CA TYR A 27 20.09 -5.31 17.01
C TYR A 27 20.87 -5.70 15.76
N VAL A 28 22.12 -6.14 15.89
CA VAL A 28 22.98 -6.38 14.72
C VAL A 28 22.90 -7.83 14.25
N VAL A 29 22.85 -8.79 15.18
CA VAL A 29 22.87 -10.22 14.82
C VAL A 29 21.46 -10.78 14.68
N ALA A 30 20.61 -10.59 15.70
CA ALA A 30 19.24 -11.08 15.68
C ALA A 30 18.28 -10.18 14.88
N ARG A 31 18.71 -8.96 14.51
CA ARG A 31 17.92 -7.96 13.76
C ARG A 31 16.53 -7.73 14.37
N ASP A 32 16.46 -7.71 15.70
CA ASP A 32 15.19 -7.58 16.41
C ASP A 32 14.78 -6.11 16.58
N TYR A 33 14.36 -5.50 15.47
CA TYR A 33 13.82 -4.15 15.38
C TYR A 33 12.86 -4.04 14.19
N ILE A 34 11.91 -3.10 14.25
CA ILE A 34 11.00 -2.80 13.15
C ILE A 34 11.67 -1.79 12.22
N ILE A 35 11.57 -2.04 10.91
CA ILE A 35 11.93 -1.10 9.85
C ILE A 35 10.63 -0.60 9.24
N GLN A 36 10.54 0.72 9.08
CA GLN A 36 9.57 1.34 8.19
C GLN A 36 10.26 1.60 6.86
N SER A 37 9.63 1.20 5.77
CA SER A 37 10.11 1.45 4.41
C SER A 37 8.94 1.80 3.49
N GLU A 38 9.26 2.51 2.42
CA GLU A 38 8.32 2.82 1.35
C GLU A 38 8.32 1.69 0.33
N THR A 39 7.15 1.35 -0.19
CA THR A 39 6.98 0.37 -1.26
C THR A 39 5.91 0.84 -2.22
N ASP A 40 5.89 0.26 -3.42
CA ASP A 40 4.96 0.63 -4.47
C ASP A 40 3.52 0.47 -4.01
N CYS A 41 2.71 1.49 -4.33
CA CYS A 41 1.29 1.52 -4.06
C CYS A 41 0.55 1.75 -5.37
N ASP A 42 -0.51 0.99 -5.61
CA ASP A 42 -1.29 1.11 -6.84
C ASP A 42 -2.37 2.20 -6.68
N PRO A 43 -2.22 3.38 -7.32
CA PRO A 43 -3.17 4.47 -7.18
C PRO A 43 -4.53 4.17 -7.83
N TYR A 44 -4.67 3.12 -8.65
CA TYR A 44 -5.97 2.71 -9.21
C TYR A 44 -6.85 1.97 -8.19
N THR A 45 -6.24 1.35 -7.18
CA THR A 45 -6.96 0.46 -6.26
C THR A 45 -6.75 0.79 -4.78
N GLU A 46 -5.68 1.49 -4.43
CA GLU A 46 -5.26 1.81 -3.06
C GLU A 46 -5.12 3.33 -2.84
N ALA A 47 -5.43 3.81 -1.63
CA ALA A 47 -5.16 5.18 -1.23
C ALA A 47 -3.67 5.31 -0.83
N CYS A 48 -2.87 5.91 -1.70
CA CYS A 48 -1.42 5.98 -1.59
C CYS A 48 -0.97 7.33 -1.03
N PHE A 49 0.20 7.37 -0.41
CA PHE A 49 0.89 8.62 -0.15
C PHE A 49 1.44 9.16 -1.47
N VAL A 50 1.27 10.47 -1.69
CA VAL A 50 1.73 11.14 -2.90
C VAL A 50 2.99 11.92 -2.59
N TYR A 51 4.05 11.62 -3.33
CA TYR A 51 5.28 12.41 -3.34
C TYR A 51 5.38 13.14 -4.68
N VAL A 52 5.66 14.44 -4.62
CA VAL A 52 5.90 15.28 -5.79
C VAL A 52 7.30 15.87 -5.65
N CYS A 53 8.13 15.72 -6.68
CA CYS A 53 9.48 16.26 -6.72
C CYS A 53 9.47 17.78 -6.49
N ASP A 54 10.28 18.26 -5.55
CA ASP A 54 10.35 19.68 -5.21
C ASP A 54 11.67 20.32 -5.69
N PRO A 55 11.65 21.06 -6.83
CA PRO A 55 12.86 21.73 -7.31
C PRO A 55 13.28 22.91 -6.41
N GLU A 56 12.39 23.47 -5.58
CA GLU A 56 12.75 24.53 -4.62
C GLU A 56 13.55 23.97 -3.43
N ALA A 57 13.32 22.69 -3.09
CA ALA A 57 14.13 21.94 -2.13
C ALA A 57 15.51 21.52 -2.69
N GLY A 58 15.77 21.76 -3.98
CA GLY A 58 17.04 21.45 -4.64
C GLY A 58 17.10 20.05 -5.25
N GLU A 59 15.96 19.42 -5.49
CA GLU A 59 15.84 18.13 -6.17
C GLU A 59 15.97 18.26 -7.69
N GLU A 60 16.53 17.25 -8.34
CA GLU A 60 16.64 17.19 -9.81
C GLU A 60 15.35 16.60 -10.39
N CYS A 61 14.35 17.46 -10.62
CA CYS A 61 13.09 17.08 -11.26
C CYS A 61 13.21 17.10 -12.79
N THR A 62 12.46 16.21 -13.46
CA THR A 62 12.44 16.06 -14.92
C THR A 62 11.64 17.17 -15.62
N GLY A 63 10.67 17.77 -14.91
CA GLY A 63 9.69 18.70 -15.43
C GLY A 63 8.46 18.02 -16.05
N ASP A 64 8.41 16.69 -16.06
CA ASP A 64 7.22 15.91 -16.40
C ASP A 64 6.50 15.52 -15.10
N PRO A 65 5.24 15.96 -14.89
CA PRO A 65 4.50 15.64 -13.67
C PRO A 65 4.29 14.13 -13.45
N ILE A 66 4.32 13.30 -14.49
CA ILE A 66 4.16 11.84 -14.36
C ILE A 66 5.43 11.21 -13.80
N GLU A 67 6.61 11.64 -14.29
CA GLU A 67 7.90 11.14 -13.78
C GLU A 67 8.26 11.79 -12.43
N ASP A 68 7.78 13.00 -12.17
CA ASP A 68 8.02 13.77 -10.96
C ASP A 68 7.02 13.46 -9.83
N THR A 69 6.03 12.59 -10.06
CA THR A 69 5.07 12.16 -9.03
C THR A 69 5.19 10.66 -8.77
N SER A 70 5.32 10.26 -7.51
CA SER A 70 5.34 8.86 -7.11
C SER A 70 4.28 8.54 -6.04
N TYR A 71 3.76 7.31 -6.11
CA TYR A 71 2.72 6.81 -5.24
C TYR A 71 3.27 5.65 -4.42
N TYR A 72 3.25 5.79 -3.10
CA TYR A 72 3.85 4.82 -2.21
C TYR A 72 2.95 4.49 -1.02
N LYS A 73 3.25 3.36 -0.37
CA LYS A 73 2.68 2.97 0.91
C LYS A 73 3.79 2.63 1.88
N LEU A 74 3.48 2.69 3.16
CA LEU A 74 4.45 2.43 4.21
C LEU A 74 4.30 0.99 4.69
N ILE A 75 5.39 0.23 4.67
CA ILE A 75 5.46 -1.10 5.27
C ILE A 75 6.31 -1.04 6.54
N ASN A 76 5.75 -1.53 7.63
CA ASN A 76 6.42 -1.74 8.90
C ASN A 76 6.63 -3.23 9.10
N ARG A 77 7.89 -3.69 9.11
CA ARG A 77 8.23 -5.11 9.19
C ARG A 77 9.42 -5.35 10.12
N ASN A 78 9.43 -6.48 10.82
CA ASN A 78 10.58 -6.85 11.65
C ASN A 78 11.79 -7.25 10.78
N ALA A 79 12.92 -6.58 10.99
CA ALA A 79 14.14 -6.78 10.21
C ALA A 79 14.68 -8.22 10.27
N LYS A 80 14.32 -9.00 11.30
CA LYS A 80 14.68 -10.43 11.42
C LYS A 80 14.05 -11.30 10.33
N HIS A 81 12.89 -10.90 9.80
CA HIS A 81 12.14 -11.62 8.78
C HIS A 81 12.42 -11.14 7.35
N ILE A 82 13.12 -10.01 7.19
CA ILE A 82 13.48 -9.49 5.88
C ILE A 82 14.62 -10.36 5.30
N PRO A 83 14.41 -11.00 4.12
CA PRO A 83 15.45 -11.75 3.44
C PRO A 83 16.60 -10.84 3.00
N LEU A 84 17.79 -11.41 2.88
CA LEU A 84 18.92 -10.70 2.26
C LEU A 84 18.71 -10.74 0.75
N CYS A 85 18.32 -9.62 0.16
CA CYS A 85 18.19 -9.49 -1.29
C CYS A 85 19.56 -9.41 -1.96
N ASP A 86 19.71 -10.11 -3.08
CA ASP A 86 20.79 -9.83 -4.02
C ASP A 86 20.37 -8.59 -4.83
N PRO A 87 21.20 -7.53 -4.92
CA PRO A 87 20.88 -6.36 -5.75
C PRO A 87 20.74 -6.68 -7.24
N SER A 88 21.15 -7.87 -7.68
CA SER A 88 21.01 -8.36 -9.05
C SER A 88 19.69 -9.13 -9.28
N ASP A 89 18.91 -9.40 -8.23
CA ASP A 89 17.63 -10.11 -8.30
C ASP A 89 16.46 -9.17 -8.04
N GLU A 90 15.64 -8.97 -9.06
CA GLU A 90 14.46 -8.12 -9.01
C GLU A 90 13.28 -8.77 -8.26
N ASN A 91 13.32 -10.08 -7.99
CA ASN A 91 12.20 -10.82 -7.38
C ASN A 91 12.30 -10.90 -5.85
N CYS A 92 13.01 -9.97 -5.20
CA CYS A 92 13.16 -10.04 -3.76
C CYS A 92 11.91 -9.54 -3.01
N GLU A 93 11.27 -10.43 -2.26
CA GLU A 93 10.07 -10.14 -1.46
C GLU A 93 10.38 -9.45 -0.11
N ALA A 94 11.39 -8.57 -0.07
CA ALA A 94 11.77 -7.88 1.17
C ALA A 94 10.67 -6.95 1.69
N LEU A 95 9.94 -6.32 0.77
CA LEU A 95 8.93 -5.29 1.05
C LEU A 95 7.49 -5.81 0.94
N ILE A 96 7.30 -7.13 0.99
CA ILE A 96 5.98 -7.76 0.96
C ILE A 96 5.67 -8.34 2.35
N CYS A 97 4.48 -8.05 2.88
CA CYS A 97 3.98 -8.69 4.09
C CYS A 97 3.33 -10.04 3.78
N PRO A 98 3.87 -11.17 4.27
CA PRO A 98 3.18 -12.45 4.24
C PRO A 98 1.94 -12.44 5.12
N LEU A 99 0.91 -13.21 4.77
CA LEU A 99 -0.36 -13.26 5.53
C LEU A 99 -0.20 -13.76 6.98
N ASP A 100 0.87 -14.50 7.28
CA ASP A 100 1.13 -15.12 8.58
C ASP A 100 2.21 -14.41 9.41
N GLU A 101 2.69 -13.25 8.97
CA GLU A 101 3.70 -12.49 9.71
C GLU A 101 3.08 -11.49 10.72
N VAL A 102 3.13 -11.84 12.01
CA VAL A 102 2.51 -11.07 13.12
C VAL A 102 3.03 -9.63 13.25
N ASP A 103 4.29 -9.39 12.88
CA ASP A 103 4.97 -8.10 13.01
C ASP A 103 5.08 -7.35 11.66
N CYS A 104 4.22 -7.64 10.69
CA CYS A 104 4.21 -6.97 9.39
C CYS A 104 2.89 -6.22 9.17
N THR A 105 2.96 -4.90 9.00
CA THR A 105 1.79 -4.05 8.78
C THR A 105 2.03 -3.13 7.59
N VAL A 106 1.05 -3.05 6.70
CA VAL A 106 1.00 -2.06 5.62
C VAL A 106 0.10 -0.91 6.07
N THR A 107 0.62 0.30 6.00
CA THR A 107 -0.10 1.53 6.27
C THR A 107 -0.37 2.23 4.94
N LEU A 108 -1.64 2.34 4.59
CA LEU A 108 -2.13 3.15 3.48
C LEU A 108 -2.32 4.60 3.93
N CYS A 109 -2.45 5.50 2.97
CA CYS A 109 -2.67 6.90 3.26
C CYS A 109 -4.12 7.13 3.70
N ASP A 110 -4.28 7.82 4.82
CA ASP A 110 -5.55 8.30 5.37
C ASP A 110 -5.35 9.71 5.94
N PRO A 111 -6.43 10.43 6.32
CA PRO A 111 -6.28 11.80 6.79
C PRO A 111 -5.38 11.98 8.02
N VAL A 112 -5.24 10.95 8.86
CA VAL A 112 -4.40 11.01 10.07
C VAL A 112 -2.94 10.82 9.69
N THR A 113 -2.65 9.78 8.93
CA THR A 113 -1.30 9.45 8.47
C THR A 113 -0.76 10.50 7.48
N ALA A 114 -1.63 11.11 6.68
CA ALA A 114 -1.30 12.25 5.82
C ALA A 114 -0.83 13.46 6.65
N GLU A 115 -1.56 13.82 7.72
CA GLU A 115 -1.19 14.91 8.61
C GLU A 115 0.12 14.62 9.35
N GLU A 116 0.31 13.39 9.83
CA GLU A 116 1.53 12.96 10.54
C GLU A 116 2.78 13.02 9.65
N ASN A 117 2.64 12.70 8.36
CA ASN A 117 3.75 12.69 7.40
C ASN A 117 3.87 13.99 6.60
N GLY A 118 2.89 14.90 6.68
CA GLY A 118 2.90 16.18 5.97
C GLY A 118 2.74 16.04 4.45
N VAL A 119 2.02 15.01 4.00
CA VAL A 119 1.84 14.65 2.58
C VAL A 119 0.36 14.52 2.24
N GLU A 120 0.04 14.45 0.94
CA GLU A 120 -1.32 14.24 0.45
C GLU A 120 -1.58 12.76 0.13
N CYS A 121 -2.85 12.36 0.18
CA CYS A 121 -3.28 11.03 -0.24
C CYS A 121 -3.84 11.05 -1.66
N SER A 122 -3.58 10.00 -2.42
CA SER A 122 -4.32 9.74 -3.67
C SER A 122 -5.75 9.30 -3.37
N ASP A 123 -6.67 9.65 -4.27
CA ASP A 123 -8.02 9.08 -4.30
C ASP A 123 -8.14 8.16 -5.53
N PRO A 124 -8.36 6.85 -5.34
CA PRO A 124 -8.38 5.91 -6.47
C PRO A 124 -9.43 6.22 -7.53
N VAL A 125 -10.56 6.78 -7.11
CA VAL A 125 -11.66 7.12 -8.03
C VAL A 125 -11.28 8.33 -8.88
N ALA A 126 -10.75 9.38 -8.27
CA ALA A 126 -10.25 10.55 -8.98
C ALA A 126 -9.09 10.18 -9.91
N TYR A 127 -8.12 9.42 -9.41
CA TYR A 127 -6.95 9.00 -10.19
C TYR A 127 -7.36 8.21 -11.44
N SER A 128 -8.28 7.26 -11.31
CA SER A 128 -8.77 6.45 -12.44
C SER A 128 -9.55 7.27 -13.49
N LEU A 129 -10.19 8.38 -13.08
CA LEU A 129 -10.90 9.28 -13.99
C LEU A 129 -9.95 10.22 -14.74
N GLU A 130 -8.88 10.65 -14.08
CA GLU A 130 -7.86 11.54 -14.65
C GLU A 130 -6.84 10.78 -15.51
N ASN A 131 -6.63 9.51 -15.22
CA ASN A 131 -5.72 8.60 -15.92
C ASN A 131 -6.50 7.37 -16.41
N PRO A 132 -7.41 7.51 -17.40
CA PRO A 132 -8.12 6.36 -17.94
C PRO A 132 -7.12 5.39 -18.58
N ILE A 133 -7.26 4.11 -18.26
CA ILE A 133 -6.49 3.05 -18.91
C ILE A 133 -6.89 3.07 -20.39
N GLU A 134 -5.98 3.53 -21.27
CA GLU A 134 -6.19 3.39 -22.71
C GLU A 134 -6.22 1.89 -23.00
N GLU A 135 -7.37 1.39 -23.47
CA GLU A 135 -7.45 0.03 -24.00
C GLU A 135 -6.47 -0.05 -25.16
N GLU A 136 -5.33 -0.72 -24.97
CA GLU A 136 -4.45 -1.04 -26.09
C GLU A 136 -5.30 -1.81 -27.10
N GLU A 137 -5.57 -1.18 -28.24
CA GLU A 137 -6.13 -1.90 -29.38
C GLU A 137 -5.17 -3.04 -29.67
N VAL A 138 -5.62 -4.27 -29.40
CA VAL A 138 -4.91 -5.49 -29.80
C VAL A 138 -4.83 -5.44 -31.33
N LEU A 139 -3.75 -4.88 -31.85
CA LEU A 139 -3.43 -4.94 -33.27
C LEU A 139 -3.04 -6.40 -33.55
N ASP A 140 -4.01 -7.19 -33.97
CA ASP A 140 -3.76 -8.49 -34.56
C ASP A 140 -2.77 -8.32 -35.74
N GLU A 141 -1.66 -9.05 -35.72
CA GLU A 141 -0.56 -8.98 -36.71
C GLU A 141 -0.94 -9.39 -38.15
N GLU A 142 -2.22 -9.62 -38.45
CA GLU A 142 -2.68 -9.95 -39.79
C GLU A 142 -3.88 -9.06 -40.12
N GLY A 143 -3.60 -7.92 -40.75
CA GLY A 143 -4.59 -6.90 -41.13
C GLY A 143 -5.85 -7.49 -41.76
N GLY A 144 -6.90 -7.59 -40.96
CA GLY A 144 -8.22 -8.04 -41.37
C GLY A 144 -9.22 -7.76 -40.27
N ALA A 145 -10.08 -6.76 -40.47
CA ALA A 145 -11.17 -6.46 -39.55
C ALA A 145 -12.05 -7.70 -39.34
N VAL A 146 -12.16 -8.17 -38.10
CA VAL A 146 -13.18 -9.12 -37.68
C VAL A 146 -14.21 -8.33 -36.88
N ASP A 147 -15.38 -8.11 -37.48
CA ASP A 147 -16.56 -7.67 -36.76
C ASP A 147 -16.82 -8.65 -35.60
N VAL A 148 -16.77 -8.16 -34.36
CA VAL A 148 -17.19 -8.94 -33.20
C VAL A 148 -18.71 -9.12 -33.29
N PRO A 149 -19.24 -10.36 -33.33
CA PRO A 149 -20.67 -10.59 -33.37
C PRO A 149 -21.30 -10.17 -32.04
N GLU A 150 -22.39 -9.40 -32.13
CA GLU A 150 -23.30 -9.10 -31.02
C GLU A 150 -23.58 -10.37 -30.21
N SER A 151 -23.23 -10.34 -28.92
CA SER A 151 -23.49 -11.46 -28.03
C SER A 151 -24.99 -11.58 -27.75
N ASP A 152 -25.52 -12.70 -28.23
CA ASP A 152 -26.87 -13.19 -28.02
C ASP A 152 -27.27 -13.19 -26.53
N VAL A 153 -28.40 -12.55 -26.27
CA VAL A 153 -29.22 -12.71 -25.05
C VAL A 153 -29.73 -14.15 -24.97
N PRO A 154 -29.50 -14.91 -23.87
CA PRO A 154 -30.18 -16.16 -23.69
C PRO A 154 -31.57 -15.92 -23.10
N ALA A 155 -32.59 -16.21 -23.90
CA ALA A 155 -33.98 -16.35 -23.46
C ALA A 155 -34.28 -17.80 -23.04
N GLY A 156 -34.88 -17.96 -21.86
CA GLY A 156 -35.52 -19.19 -21.35
C GLY A 156 -35.66 -19.08 -19.84
N GLU A 157 -36.80 -19.24 -19.17
CA GLU A 157 -38.05 -19.92 -19.49
C GLU A 157 -39.24 -19.22 -18.82
N THR A 158 -40.40 -19.33 -19.46
CA THR A 158 -41.71 -18.92 -18.97
C THR A 158 -42.21 -19.79 -17.82
N VAL A 159 -42.67 -19.17 -16.73
CA VAL A 159 -43.70 -19.74 -15.85
C VAL A 159 -44.88 -18.77 -15.81
N GLN A 160 -46.00 -19.18 -16.40
CA GLN A 160 -47.30 -18.59 -16.17
C GLN A 160 -47.83 -19.07 -14.81
N ASP A 161 -48.17 -18.16 -13.91
CA ASP A 161 -49.37 -18.33 -13.11
C ASP A 161 -50.07 -16.99 -12.93
N GLY A 162 -51.32 -16.95 -13.34
CA GLY A 162 -52.15 -15.75 -13.30
C GLY A 162 -52.95 -15.72 -12.00
N THR A 163 -53.01 -14.57 -11.34
CA THR A 163 -54.21 -14.18 -10.59
C THR A 163 -54.28 -12.65 -10.56
N SER A 164 -55.30 -12.11 -11.22
CA SER A 164 -55.79 -10.75 -11.06
C SER A 164 -56.66 -10.66 -9.81
N VAL A 165 -56.43 -9.68 -8.91
CA VAL A 165 -57.52 -8.99 -8.19
C VAL A 165 -57.09 -7.53 -7.89
N GLU A 166 -57.98 -6.63 -8.24
CA GLU A 166 -57.99 -5.18 -8.01
C GLU A 166 -58.01 -4.83 -6.50
N ASN A 167 -57.38 -3.71 -6.09
CA ASN A 167 -58.08 -2.57 -5.45
C ASN A 167 -57.15 -1.53 -4.77
N MET A 168 -57.34 -0.28 -5.19
CA MET A 168 -57.61 0.96 -4.42
C MET A 168 -56.66 1.50 -3.34
N GLY A 169 -56.21 2.74 -3.61
CA GLY A 169 -56.23 3.90 -2.70
C GLY A 169 -55.02 4.04 -1.76
N ASP A 170 -54.62 5.20 -1.28
CA ASP A 170 -54.97 6.61 -1.43
C ASP A 170 -53.96 7.39 -0.54
N GLY A 171 -53.67 8.65 -0.89
CA GLY A 171 -52.95 9.62 -0.03
C GLY A 171 -51.44 9.43 0.10
N GLY A 172 -50.55 10.31 -0.38
CA GLY A 172 -50.63 11.76 -0.34
C GLY A 172 -50.12 12.29 1.01
N ASN A 173 -48.85 12.66 1.12
CA ASN A 173 -48.48 13.90 1.80
C ASN A 173 -47.10 14.42 1.38
N VAL A 174 -47.06 15.71 1.10
CA VAL A 174 -45.90 16.50 0.69
C VAL A 174 -45.57 17.46 1.84
N VAL A 175 -44.28 17.84 1.92
CA VAL A 175 -43.66 19.04 2.54
C VAL A 175 -43.64 19.18 4.08
N PRO A 176 -42.76 20.05 4.66
CA PRO A 176 -41.57 20.71 4.10
C PRO A 176 -40.31 20.69 4.99
N LYS A 177 -39.22 21.13 4.35
CA LYS A 177 -37.99 21.69 4.91
C LYS A 177 -38.27 22.77 5.97
N ASN A 178 -37.37 22.83 6.96
CA ASN A 178 -36.94 24.04 7.64
C ASN A 178 -35.42 24.11 7.59
#